data_AF-A0A0J6WC12-F1
#
_entry.id   AF-A0A0J6WC12-F1
#
_cell.length_a   1.000
_cell.length_b   1.000
_cell.length_c   1.000
_cell.angle_alpha   90.00
_cell.angle_beta   90.00
_cell.angle_gamma   90.00
#
_symmetry.space_group_name_H-M   'P 1'
#
loop_
_entity.id
_entity.type
_entity.pdbx_description
1 polymer ?
#
loop_
_entity_poly.entity_id
_entity_poly.type
_entity_poly.pdbx_seq_one_letter_code
_entity_poly.pdbx_strand_id
1 'polypeptide(L)'
;MIDGDDVQDGRPGYAGPASLVVGDVRHVVRVRLTGSINPFDGHYHWQGTVYDAPAEVRSGSAAARLCVADVDVAARLVERTAGGHLMISGTGRPPFPL
;
A
#
# COMPACT_ATOMS: atom_id res chain seq x y z
N MET A 1 14.72 -30.61 -1.67
CA MET A 1 13.42 -30.00 -1.37
C MET A 1 13.59 -28.53 -1.69
N ILE A 2 13.25 -28.15 -2.92
CA ILE A 2 13.35 -26.77 -3.38
C ILE A 2 11.91 -26.27 -3.32
N ASP A 3 11.60 -25.51 -2.27
CA ASP A 3 10.27 -24.95 -2.03
C ASP A 3 10.31 -23.47 -2.44
N GLY A 4 9.34 -23.05 -3.26
CA GLY A 4 9.06 -21.66 -3.51
C GLY A 4 9.85 -21.00 -4.63
N ASP A 5 9.63 -21.44 -5.87
CA ASP A 5 9.68 -20.54 -7.02
C ASP A 5 8.53 -19.52 -6.84
N ASP A 6 8.80 -18.48 -6.04
CA ASP A 6 7.97 -17.28 -5.98
C ASP A 6 8.16 -16.59 -7.34
N VAL A 7 7.35 -17.00 -8.33
CA VAL A 7 7.17 -16.22 -9.56
C VAL A 7 6.61 -14.86 -9.13
N GLN A 8 7.52 -13.95 -8.81
CA GLN A 8 7.23 -12.53 -8.88
C GLN A 8 7.08 -12.24 -10.36
N ASP A 9 5.83 -12.27 -10.85
CA ASP A 9 5.43 -11.61 -12.09
C ASP A 9 6.17 -10.27 -12.09
N GLY A 10 7.06 -10.04 -13.07
CA GLY A 10 8.09 -8.99 -13.07
C GLY A 10 7.59 -7.55 -13.07
N ARG A 11 6.42 -7.30 -12.48
CA ARG A 11 5.87 -6.00 -12.12
C ARG A 11 6.50 -5.54 -10.81
N PRO A 12 7.00 -4.30 -10.76
CA PRO A 12 7.58 -3.77 -9.54
C PRO A 12 6.47 -3.63 -8.48
N GLY A 13 6.67 -4.31 -7.35
CA GLY A 13 5.75 -4.34 -6.22
C GLY A 13 6.51 -4.51 -4.92
N TYR A 14 5.84 -4.21 -3.80
CA TYR A 14 6.43 -4.30 -2.46
C TYR A 14 5.53 -5.12 -1.55
N ALA A 15 6.08 -6.16 -0.92
CA ALA A 15 5.40 -6.92 0.12
C ALA A 15 6.27 -6.91 1.37
N GLY A 16 5.76 -6.31 2.45
CA GLY A 16 6.59 -6.13 3.63
C GLY A 16 5.97 -5.28 4.74
N PRO A 17 6.73 -5.01 5.80
CA PRO A 17 6.32 -4.11 6.86
C PRO A 17 6.22 -2.67 6.35
N ALA A 18 5.26 -1.93 6.87
CA ALA A 18 5.08 -0.50 6.61
C ALA A 18 4.45 0.17 7.85
N SER A 19 4.44 1.49 7.85
CA SER A 19 3.68 2.27 8.83
C SER A 19 2.57 3.04 8.12
N LEU A 20 1.33 2.79 8.51
CA LEU A 20 0.16 3.56 8.06
C LEU A 20 -0.10 4.68 9.07
N VAL A 21 -0.04 5.92 8.62
CA VAL A 21 -0.34 7.11 9.41
C VAL A 21 -1.69 7.65 8.98
N VAL A 22 -2.60 7.86 9.94
CA VAL A 22 -3.95 8.41 9.72
C VAL A 22 -4.19 9.47 10.78
N GLY A 23 -4.36 10.73 10.35
CA GLY A 23 -4.29 11.87 11.27
C GLY A 23 -2.90 11.93 11.93
N ASP A 24 -2.86 12.00 13.26
CA ASP A 24 -1.63 12.03 14.07
C ASP A 24 -1.22 10.64 14.59
N VAL A 25 -1.94 9.57 14.22
CA VAL A 25 -1.70 8.22 14.74
C VAL A 25 -0.95 7.38 13.71
N ARG A 26 0.12 6.71 14.17
CA ARG A 26 0.93 5.79 13.37
C ARG A 26 0.63 4.34 13.77
N HIS A 27 0.34 3.50 12.78
CA HIS A 27 0.07 2.08 12.93
C HIS A 27 1.10 1.25 12.17
N VAL A 28 1.78 0.33 12.85
CA VAL A 28 2.68 -0.63 12.19
C VAL A 28 1.84 -1.73 11.57
N VAL A 29 1.99 -1.94 10.27
CA VAL A 29 1.14 -2.84 9.47
C VAL A 29 1.97 -3.61 8.46
N ARG A 30 1.41 -4.68 7.92
CA ARG A 30 1.96 -5.37 6.74
C ARG A 30 1.18 -4.98 5.49
N VAL A 31 1.89 -4.69 4.41
CA VAL A 31 1.29 -4.29 3.13
C VAL A 31 1.77 -5.13 1.98
N ARG A 32 0.91 -5.24 0.97
CA ARG A 32 1.27 -5.70 -0.37
C ARG A 32 0.84 -4.63 -1.35
N LEU A 33 1.81 -4.01 -2.01
CA LEU A 33 1.65 -2.92 -2.97
C LEU A 33 2.07 -3.39 -4.35
N THR A 34 1.37 -2.88 -5.34
CA THR A 34 1.71 -3.00 -6.75
C THR A 34 1.46 -1.65 -7.40
N GLY A 35 2.25 -1.27 -8.39
CA GLY A 35 1.95 -0.06 -9.14
C GLY A 35 2.33 -0.17 -10.60
N SER A 36 1.66 0.67 -11.38
CA SER A 36 1.79 0.74 -12.83
C SER A 36 1.67 2.19 -13.27
N ILE A 37 2.32 2.54 -14.38
CA ILE A 37 2.08 3.83 -15.01
C ILE A 37 0.69 3.79 -15.64
N ASN A 38 -0.16 4.74 -15.26
CA ASN A 38 -1.47 4.88 -15.87
C ASN A 38 -1.30 5.54 -17.26
N PRO A 39 -1.67 4.87 -18.36
CA PRO A 39 -1.45 5.40 -19.71
C PRO A 39 -2.28 6.65 -20.02
N PHE A 40 -3.35 6.88 -19.26
CA PHE A 40 -4.25 8.02 -19.51
C PHE A 40 -3.70 9.34 -18.97
N ASP A 41 -2.99 9.32 -17.84
CA ASP A 41 -2.46 10.54 -17.21
C ASP A 41 -0.93 10.59 -17.13
N GLY A 42 -0.24 9.50 -17.50
CA GLY A 42 1.22 9.38 -17.47
C GLY A 42 1.82 9.30 -16.06
N HIS A 43 1.01 9.29 -15.01
CA HIS A 43 1.48 9.20 -13.63
C HIS A 43 1.60 7.75 -13.18
N TYR A 44 2.46 7.53 -12.21
CA TYR A 44 2.54 6.24 -11.54
C TYR A 44 1.42 6.13 -10.51
N HIS A 45 0.53 5.15 -10.70
CA HIS A 45 -0.54 4.81 -9.77
C HIS A 45 -0.19 3.51 -9.09
N TRP A 46 -0.30 3.51 -7.78
CA TRP A 46 -0.08 2.33 -6.98
C TRP A 46 -1.29 2.03 -6.11
N GLN A 47 -1.49 0.75 -5.85
CA GLN A 47 -2.56 0.24 -5.02
C GLN A 47 -2.09 -0.97 -4.24
N GLY A 48 -2.79 -1.29 -3.17
CA GLY A 48 -2.42 -2.41 -2.36
C GLY A 48 -3.40 -2.74 -1.25
N THR A 49 -2.99 -3.71 -0.45
CA THR A 49 -3.76 -4.22 0.68
C THR A 49 -2.93 -4.11 1.95
N VAL A 50 -3.57 -3.65 3.02
CA VAL A 50 -3.04 -3.60 4.38
C VAL A 50 -3.68 -4.72 5.19
N TYR A 51 -2.87 -5.67 5.64
CA TYR A 51 -3.38 -6.92 6.22
C TYR A 51 -3.74 -6.80 7.70
N ASP A 52 -3.06 -5.93 8.45
CA ASP A 52 -3.22 -5.75 9.90
C ASP A 52 -3.70 -4.34 10.27
N ALA A 53 -4.55 -3.74 9.44
CA ALA A 53 -5.05 -2.39 9.69
C ALA A 53 -5.98 -2.37 10.91
N PRO A 54 -5.74 -1.52 11.93
CA PRO A 54 -6.56 -1.47 13.12
C PRO A 54 -8.01 -1.08 12.80
N ALA A 55 -8.98 -1.63 13.53
CA ALA A 55 -10.41 -1.49 13.22
C ALA A 55 -10.92 -0.04 13.30
N GLU A 56 -10.24 0.81 14.07
CA GLU A 56 -10.52 2.25 14.16
C GLU A 56 -10.24 3.01 12.84
N VAL A 57 -9.35 2.47 12.00
CA VAL A 57 -9.02 3.06 10.70
C VAL A 57 -10.12 2.73 9.71
N ARG A 58 -10.94 3.74 9.41
CA ARG A 58 -12.04 3.64 8.44
C ARG A 58 -11.58 4.01 7.03
N SER A 59 -12.11 3.32 6.03
CA SER A 59 -11.97 3.74 4.63
C SER A 59 -12.71 5.05 4.36
N GLY A 60 -12.26 5.82 3.39
CA GLY A 60 -12.89 7.08 3.01
C GLY A 60 -11.90 8.21 2.72
N SER A 61 -12.38 9.45 2.87
CA SER A 61 -11.63 10.66 2.49
C SER A 61 -10.60 11.12 3.52
N ALA A 62 -10.34 10.34 4.56
CA ALA A 62 -9.31 10.68 5.54
C ALA A 62 -7.95 10.74 4.83
N ALA A 63 -7.21 11.82 5.05
CA ALA A 63 -5.83 11.92 4.61
C ALA A 63 -5.04 10.81 5.31
N ALA A 64 -4.56 9.85 4.54
CA ALA A 64 -3.71 8.78 5.02
C ALA A 64 -2.35 8.88 4.36
N ARG A 65 -1.38 8.24 4.99
CA ARG A 65 0.00 8.30 4.58
C ARG A 65 0.64 6.96 4.85
N LEU A 66 1.34 6.44 3.86
CA LEU A 66 2.03 5.17 3.96
C LEU A 66 3.53 5.43 3.99
N CYS A 67 4.19 4.97 5.04
CA CYS A 67 5.64 5.00 5.16
C CYS A 67 6.18 3.59 4.93
N VAL A 68 6.98 3.41 3.88
CA VAL A 68 7.72 2.18 3.60
C VAL A 68 9.20 2.51 3.72
N ALA A 69 9.89 1.89 4.67
CA ALA A 69 11.25 2.27 5.05
C ALA A 69 11.35 3.81 5.29
N ASP A 70 12.20 4.49 4.53
CA ASP A 70 12.41 5.95 4.61
C ASP A 70 11.53 6.76 3.64
N VAL A 71 10.65 6.10 2.87
CA VAL A 71 9.79 6.75 1.88
C VAL A 71 8.38 6.92 2.43
N ASP A 72 7.94 8.17 2.44
CA ASP A 72 6.60 8.59 2.85
C ASP A 72 5.81 9.01 1.60
N VAL A 73 4.64 8.40 1.42
CA VAL A 73 3.72 8.73 0.32
C VAL A 73 2.30 8.98 0.84
N ALA A 74 1.62 9.95 0.21
CA ALA A 74 0.20 10.15 0.43
C ALA A 74 -0.58 8.93 -0.07
N ALA A 75 -1.48 8.43 0.77
CA ALA A 75 -2.29 7.27 0.52
C ALA A 75 -3.76 7.62 0.72
N ARG A 76 -4.63 6.95 -0.02
CA ARG A 76 -6.07 7.01 0.12
C ARG A 76 -6.57 5.66 0.60
N LEU A 77 -7.40 5.69 1.64
CA LEU A 77 -8.06 4.51 2.16
C LEU A 77 -9.32 4.26 1.33
N VAL A 78 -9.30 3.20 0.51
CA VAL A 78 -10.33 2.94 -0.49
C VAL A 78 -11.53 2.23 0.14
N GLU A 79 -11.30 1.04 0.68
CA GLU A 79 -12.35 0.17 1.21
C GLU A 79 -11.76 -0.74 2.29
N ARG A 80 -12.54 -1.09 3.32
CA ARG A 80 -12.23 -2.23 4.18
C ARG A 80 -12.99 -3.46 3.71
N THR A 81 -12.26 -4.52 3.36
CA THR A 81 -12.84 -5.77 2.86
C THR A 81 -13.57 -6.51 3.97
N ALA A 82 -14.47 -7.44 3.60
CA ALA A 82 -15.16 -8.31 4.55
C ALA A 82 -14.21 -9.16 5.40
N GLY A 83 -13.00 -9.45 4.90
CA GLY A 83 -11.93 -10.14 5.66
C GLY A 83 -11.19 -9.24 6.66
N GLY A 84 -11.54 -7.96 6.75
CA GLY A 84 -10.96 -7.00 7.68
C GLY A 84 -9.73 -6.26 7.14
N HIS A 85 -9.25 -6.58 5.94
CA HIS A 85 -8.11 -5.90 5.32
C HIS A 85 -8.51 -4.53 4.75
N LEU A 86 -7.58 -3.59 4.73
CA LEU A 86 -7.84 -2.26 4.19
C LEU A 86 -7.17 -2.10 2.82
N MET A 87 -7.97 -1.81 1.80
CA MET A 87 -7.49 -1.45 0.47
C MET A 87 -7.03 0.01 0.46
N ILE A 88 -5.86 0.23 -0.13
CA ILE A 88 -5.24 1.55 -0.23
C ILE A 88 -4.79 1.82 -1.65
N SER A 89 -4.75 3.09 -2.03
CA SER A 89 -4.19 3.54 -3.30
C SER A 89 -3.46 4.87 -3.14
N GLY A 90 -2.60 5.19 -4.09
CA GLY A 90 -1.95 6.48 -4.15
C GLY A 90 -1.38 6.76 -5.53
N THR A 91 -0.96 7.99 -5.72
CA THR A 91 -0.37 8.48 -6.95
C THR A 91 1.00 9.11 -6.65
N GLY A 92 1.91 9.04 -7.60
CA GLY A 92 3.26 9.63 -7.48
C GLY A 92 4.37 8.60 -7.40
N ARG A 93 5.53 8.99 -6.85
CA ARG A 93 6.71 8.09 -6.83
C ARG A 93 6.40 6.82 -6.04
N PRO A 94 6.75 5.63 -6.56
CA PRO A 94 6.61 4.39 -5.80
C PRO A 94 7.39 4.51 -4.48
N PRO A 95 6.81 4.07 -3.35
CA PRO A 95 7.50 4.03 -2.07
C PRO A 95 8.52 2.87 -1.98
N PHE A 96 8.88 2.24 -3.09
CA PHE A 96 9.83 1.13 -3.19
C PHE A 96 10.81 1.38 -4.35
N PRO A 97 12.05 0.86 -4.27
CA PRO A 97 13.01 1.00 -5.35
C PRO A 97 12.47 0.34 -6.63
N LEU A 98 12.51 1.11 -7.73
CA LEU A 98 12.26 0.64 -9.10
C LEU A 98 13.52 0.00 -9.69
#